data_AF-A0A7X8AFK3-F1
#
_entry.id   AF-A0A7X8AFK3-F1
#
_cell.length_a   1.000
_cell.length_b   1.000
_cell.length_c   1.000
_cell.angle_alpha   90.00
_cell.angle_beta   90.00
_cell.angle_gamma   90.00
#
_symmetry.space_group_name_H-M   'P 1'
#
loop_
_entity.id
_entity.type
_entity.pdbx_description
1 polymer ?
#
loop_
_entity_poly.entity_id
_entity_poly.type
_entity_poly.pdbx_seq_one_letter_code
_entity_poly.pdbx_strand_id
1 'polypeptide(L)'
;MFDVNAELKQFKPIDLSSIRQKLGQIPEDMQNAIELYNKALEDVAGKNDDMAIIALKKAISIYPAFYEAMNLMGVFYKSLGDEESARYMFNKVIEMDDSSIRAQQYLDMLDGKDDGRAAGGKKREKNPVVSWLSRGLSPEKTTPFYLKYILGFVIGVIAMGVLWLLMPADKPLIHISPKVDSSQQIQVLKDDNDRLNQIIDELRASLEQSNQKEKSLRDELEQYQAWSRTLRQLDSLAAAGKYRDLVVEVERLEGMPIPAEIEQEIMLLYESSKPKAIGQIYESAKSIYDSNANNKSKDVYKQSADEFKMAIRIIEELDDANKPNNTILIYYYGAKAIALSEYPSKDEAIQEALDIFNMIIENYPNSDYAYYSKLRINEIESGRPVKP
;
A
#
# COMPACT_ATOMS: atom_id res chain seq x y z
N MET A 1 5.26 -18.13 28.59
CA MET A 1 4.04 -17.86 27.80
C MET A 1 3.92 -16.35 27.66
N PHE A 2 3.74 -15.84 26.44
CA PHE A 2 3.71 -14.40 26.16
C PHE A 2 2.47 -13.75 26.83
N ASP A 3 2.65 -13.07 27.96
CA ASP A 3 1.60 -12.31 28.62
C ASP A 3 1.50 -10.90 28.05
N VAL A 4 0.64 -10.74 27.05
CA VAL A 4 0.47 -9.50 26.31
C VAL A 4 0.01 -8.33 27.20
N ASN A 5 -0.83 -8.61 28.21
CA ASN A 5 -1.33 -7.58 29.12
C ASN A 5 -0.25 -7.07 30.07
N ALA A 6 0.68 -7.94 30.48
CA ALA A 6 1.84 -7.54 31.27
C ALA A 6 2.80 -6.68 30.44
N GLU A 7 3.02 -7.04 29.17
CA GLU A 7 3.91 -6.33 28.26
C GLU A 7 3.37 -4.94 27.86
N LEU A 8 2.09 -4.82 27.53
CA LEU A 8 1.46 -3.53 27.20
C LEU A 8 1.60 -2.51 28.34
N LYS A 9 1.56 -2.95 29.61
CA LYS A 9 1.74 -2.08 30.80
C LYS A 9 3.17 -1.55 30.96
N GLN A 10 4.15 -2.14 30.29
CA GLN A 10 5.54 -1.69 30.37
C GLN A 10 5.79 -0.44 29.53
N PHE A 11 5.00 -0.23 28.48
CA PHE A 11 5.10 0.96 27.65
C PHE A 11 4.54 2.17 28.39
N LYS A 12 5.28 3.27 28.36
CA LYS A 12 4.94 4.51 29.07
C LYS A 12 4.92 5.69 28.11
N PRO A 13 4.07 6.69 28.38
CA PRO A 13 4.10 7.93 27.61
C PRO A 13 5.45 8.62 27.79
N ILE A 14 5.91 9.21 26.70
CA ILE A 14 7.17 9.91 26.61
C ILE A 14 6.92 11.40 26.87
N ASP A 15 7.54 11.95 27.91
CA ASP A 15 7.42 13.37 28.27
C ASP A 15 8.35 14.23 27.41
N LEU A 16 7.76 14.91 26.43
CA LEU A 16 8.43 15.84 25.51
C LEU A 16 9.14 16.98 26.24
N SER A 17 8.62 17.47 27.38
CA SER A 17 9.23 18.56 28.14
C SER A 17 10.56 18.12 28.75
N SER A 18 10.61 16.90 29.28
CA SER A 18 11.81 16.29 29.83
C SER A 18 12.88 16.00 28.77
N ILE A 19 12.47 15.60 27.55
CA ILE A 19 13.37 15.36 26.42
C ILE A 19 13.96 16.68 25.93
N ARG A 20 13.14 17.72 25.80
CA ARG A 20 13.57 19.06 25.35
C ARG A 20 14.56 19.67 26.34
N GLN A 21 14.37 19.45 27.63
CA GLN A 21 15.30 19.89 28.67
C GLN A 21 16.67 19.18 28.59
N LYS A 22 16.70 17.91 28.18
CA LYS A 22 17.94 17.09 28.11
C LYS A 22 18.70 17.23 26.79
N LEU A 23 17.98 17.33 25.68
CA LEU A 23 18.52 17.26 24.31
C LEU A 23 18.50 18.62 23.59
N GLY A 24 17.86 19.64 24.18
CA GLY A 24 17.72 20.95 23.54
C GLY A 24 16.62 20.94 22.49
N GLN A 25 16.95 21.29 21.24
CA GLN A 25 15.99 21.27 20.14
C GLN A 25 15.75 19.82 19.67
N ILE A 26 14.49 19.40 19.68
CA ILE A 26 14.05 18.10 19.15
C ILE A 26 13.53 18.35 17.72
N PRO A 27 13.92 17.55 16.71
CA PRO A 27 13.34 17.62 15.37
C PRO A 27 11.80 17.56 15.40
N GLU A 28 11.14 18.34 14.57
CA GLU A 28 9.66 18.43 14.53
C GLU A 28 9.02 17.07 14.25
N ASP A 29 9.58 16.30 13.32
CA ASP A 29 9.11 14.94 12.99
C ASP A 29 9.15 14.00 14.22
N MET A 30 10.20 14.11 15.03
CA MET A 30 10.33 13.31 16.25
C MET A 30 9.31 13.73 17.31
N GLN A 31 9.01 15.02 17.43
CA GLN A 31 7.96 15.51 18.34
C GLN A 31 6.59 14.99 17.92
N ASN A 32 6.23 15.15 16.66
CA ASN A 32 4.96 14.69 16.09
C ASN A 32 4.80 13.17 16.23
N ALA A 33 5.86 12.41 16.01
CA ALA A 33 5.84 10.96 16.19
C ALA A 33 5.62 10.57 17.66
N ILE A 34 6.27 11.25 18.61
CA ILE A 34 6.11 11.01 20.05
C ILE A 34 4.67 11.33 20.51
N GLU A 35 4.06 12.41 20.02
CA GLU A 35 2.66 12.75 20.35
C GLU A 35 1.70 11.66 19.88
N LEU A 36 1.89 11.17 18.65
CA LEU A 36 1.10 10.07 18.09
C LEU A 36 1.31 8.76 18.86
N TYR A 37 2.54 8.47 19.30
CA TYR A 37 2.84 7.32 20.14
C TYR A 37 2.14 7.42 21.51
N ASN A 38 2.16 8.60 22.15
CA ASN A 38 1.48 8.82 23.43
C ASN A 38 -0.04 8.66 23.27
N LYS A 39 -0.60 9.20 22.19
CA LYS A 39 -2.02 9.01 21.86
C LYS A 39 -2.35 7.54 21.62
N ALA A 40 -1.50 6.81 20.90
CA ALA A 40 -1.69 5.37 20.70
C ALA A 40 -1.73 4.59 22.02
N LEU A 41 -0.87 4.95 22.99
CA LEU A 41 -0.93 4.33 24.32
C LEU A 41 -2.25 4.57 25.05
N GLU A 42 -2.81 5.77 24.93
CA GLU A 42 -4.13 6.10 25.47
C GLU A 42 -5.23 5.30 24.76
N ASP A 43 -5.16 5.19 23.44
CA ASP A 43 -6.13 4.42 22.64
C ASP A 43 -6.06 2.91 22.94
N VAL A 44 -4.87 2.34 23.11
CA VAL A 44 -4.67 0.95 23.56
C VAL A 44 -5.28 0.74 24.96
N ALA A 45 -5.05 1.68 25.88
CA ALA A 45 -5.65 1.60 27.22
C ALA A 45 -7.18 1.76 27.19
N GLY A 46 -7.69 2.57 26.26
CA GLY A 46 -9.10 2.79 25.99
C GLY A 46 -9.80 1.70 25.19
N LYS A 47 -9.06 0.68 24.71
CA LYS A 47 -9.55 -0.38 23.79
C LYS A 47 -10.10 0.17 22.46
N ASN A 48 -9.51 1.25 21.97
CA ASN A 48 -9.81 1.85 20.67
C ASN A 48 -8.82 1.30 19.61
N ASP A 49 -8.95 0.03 19.26
CA ASP A 49 -7.90 -0.71 18.55
C ASP A 49 -7.55 -0.12 17.17
N ASP A 50 -8.55 0.31 16.40
CA ASP A 50 -8.34 0.93 15.08
C ASP A 50 -7.57 2.26 15.18
N MET A 51 -7.92 3.09 16.16
CA MET A 51 -7.26 4.37 16.39
C MET A 51 -5.81 4.18 16.86
N ALA A 52 -5.57 3.20 17.73
CA ALA A 52 -4.23 2.83 18.16
C ALA A 52 -3.35 2.40 16.98
N ILE A 53 -3.85 1.53 16.09
CA ILE A 53 -3.11 1.11 14.89
C ILE A 53 -2.82 2.30 13.98
N ILE A 54 -3.80 3.15 13.71
CA ILE A 54 -3.64 4.34 12.85
C ILE A 54 -2.57 5.27 13.43
N ALA A 55 -2.65 5.55 14.74
CA ALA A 55 -1.69 6.42 15.43
C ALA A 55 -0.26 5.84 15.38
N LEU A 56 -0.09 4.53 15.61
CA LEU A 56 1.21 3.86 15.55
C LEU A 56 1.78 3.83 14.12
N LYS A 57 0.97 3.50 13.11
CA LYS A 57 1.40 3.54 11.70
C LYS A 57 1.88 4.93 11.31
N LYS A 58 1.14 5.96 11.71
CA LYS A 58 1.49 7.36 11.42
C LYS A 58 2.77 7.77 12.16
N ALA A 59 2.93 7.42 13.44
CA ALA A 59 4.13 7.70 14.20
C ALA A 59 5.40 7.09 13.55
N ILE A 60 5.31 5.82 13.12
CA ILE A 60 6.39 5.10 12.45
C ILE A 60 6.67 5.67 11.04
N SER A 61 5.65 6.13 10.33
CA SER A 61 5.82 6.77 9.02
C SER A 61 6.57 8.10 9.12
N ILE A 62 6.23 8.93 10.12
CA ILE A 62 6.87 10.23 10.36
C ILE A 62 8.30 10.05 10.88
N TYR A 63 8.53 9.08 11.76
CA TYR A 63 9.86 8.80 12.29
C TYR A 63 10.19 7.30 12.15
N PRO A 64 10.77 6.87 11.00
CA PRO A 64 11.05 5.47 10.71
C PRO A 64 11.98 4.77 11.70
N ALA A 65 12.82 5.51 12.44
CA ALA A 65 13.70 4.97 13.48
C ALA A 65 13.02 4.90 14.87
N PHE A 66 11.67 4.95 14.95
CA PHE A 66 10.95 4.90 16.23
C PHE A 66 10.77 3.47 16.77
N TYR A 67 11.85 2.86 17.26
CA TYR A 67 11.85 1.46 17.70
C TYR A 67 10.83 1.15 18.81
N GLU A 68 10.61 2.08 19.75
CA GLU A 68 9.64 1.88 20.84
C GLU A 68 8.20 1.81 20.30
N ALA A 69 7.85 2.62 19.29
CA ALA A 69 6.55 2.57 18.63
C ALA A 69 6.35 1.27 17.84
N MET A 70 7.39 0.76 17.17
CA MET A 70 7.35 -0.52 16.46
C MET A 70 7.20 -1.71 17.43
N ASN A 71 7.91 -1.68 18.57
CA ASN A 71 7.77 -2.70 19.61
C ASN A 71 6.36 -2.70 20.21
N LEU A 72 5.82 -1.52 20.52
CA LEU A 72 4.43 -1.39 20.98
C LEU A 72 3.45 -1.94 19.95
N MET A 73 3.66 -1.62 18.68
CA MET A 73 2.83 -2.10 17.57
C MET A 73 2.88 -3.62 17.43
N GLY A 74 4.06 -4.24 17.57
CA GLY A 74 4.20 -5.70 17.55
C GLY A 74 3.48 -6.38 18.70
N VAL A 75 3.63 -5.87 19.93
CA VAL A 75 2.92 -6.39 21.11
C VAL A 75 1.40 -6.23 20.96
N PHE A 76 0.95 -5.11 20.38
CA PHE A 76 -0.45 -4.84 20.14
C PHE A 76 -1.05 -5.74 19.04
N TYR A 77 -0.34 -5.98 17.94
CA TYR A 77 -0.78 -6.97 16.94
C TYR A 77 -0.96 -8.35 17.56
N LYS A 78 -0.07 -8.75 18.48
CA LYS A 78 -0.23 -10.00 19.22
C LYS A 78 -1.48 -9.99 20.11
N SER A 79 -1.87 -8.87 20.72
CA SER A 79 -3.12 -8.80 21.51
C SER A 79 -4.36 -9.01 20.65
N LEU A 80 -4.29 -8.63 19.37
CA LEU A 80 -5.36 -8.79 18.38
C LEU A 80 -5.37 -10.17 17.72
N GLY A 81 -4.40 -11.04 18.04
CA GLY A 81 -4.26 -12.37 17.45
C GLY A 81 -3.50 -12.39 16.11
N ASP A 82 -3.01 -11.25 15.64
CA ASP A 82 -2.22 -11.14 14.41
C ASP A 82 -0.73 -11.35 14.70
N GLU A 83 -0.34 -12.62 14.81
CA GLU A 83 1.05 -12.97 15.11
C GLU A 83 2.01 -12.70 13.95
N GLU A 84 1.56 -12.80 12.70
CA GLU A 84 2.41 -12.53 11.52
C GLU A 84 2.83 -11.06 11.47
N SER A 85 1.88 -10.14 11.64
CA SER A 85 2.18 -8.71 11.71
C SER A 85 3.03 -8.35 12.94
N ALA A 86 2.82 -9.04 14.07
CA ALA A 86 3.65 -8.87 15.26
C ALA A 86 5.11 -9.23 14.99
N ARG A 87 5.36 -10.41 14.40
CA ARG A 87 6.70 -10.87 14.01
C ARG A 87 7.36 -9.94 13.01
N TYR A 88 6.61 -9.47 12.02
CA TYR A 88 7.10 -8.51 11.04
C TYR A 88 7.63 -7.22 11.73
N MET A 89 6.87 -6.66 12.66
CA MET A 89 7.29 -5.45 13.38
C MET A 89 8.54 -5.67 14.23
N PHE A 90 8.66 -6.82 14.91
CA PHE A 90 9.85 -7.14 15.70
C PHE A 90 11.10 -7.37 14.83
N ASN A 91 10.97 -8.09 13.71
CA ASN A 91 12.06 -8.27 12.76
C ASN A 91 12.54 -6.93 12.18
N LYS A 92 11.60 -6.02 11.87
CA LYS A 92 11.92 -4.67 11.40
C LYS A 92 12.75 -3.86 12.42
N VAL A 93 12.48 -4.01 13.72
CA VAL A 93 13.29 -3.39 14.78
C VAL A 93 14.70 -4.00 14.85
N ILE A 94 14.82 -5.31 14.63
CA ILE A 94 16.12 -6.02 14.65
C ILE A 94 16.99 -5.58 13.46
N GLU A 95 16.40 -5.41 12.28
CA GLU A 95 17.11 -5.01 11.06
C GLU A 95 17.70 -3.59 11.12
N MET A 96 17.15 -2.71 11.96
CA MET A 96 17.51 -1.28 12.01
C MET A 96 18.44 -0.88 13.18
N ASP A 97 18.91 -1.87 13.95
CA ASP A 97 19.88 -1.88 15.07
C ASP A 97 20.03 -0.66 16.03
N ASP A 98 19.72 -0.92 17.32
CA ASP A 98 20.14 -0.29 18.61
C ASP A 98 19.16 -0.71 19.75
N SER A 99 17.95 -1.18 19.40
CA SER A 99 16.90 -1.70 20.31
C SER A 99 16.49 -3.16 20.03
N SER A 100 17.36 -3.91 19.34
CA SER A 100 17.13 -5.29 18.87
C SER A 100 16.89 -6.29 20.02
N ILE A 101 17.42 -6.04 21.22
CA ILE A 101 17.30 -6.96 22.37
C ILE A 101 15.83 -7.19 22.77
N ARG A 102 15.02 -6.12 22.84
CA ARG A 102 13.62 -6.23 23.28
C ARG A 102 12.75 -6.88 22.19
N ALA A 103 13.00 -6.53 20.93
CA ALA A 103 12.33 -7.17 19.80
C ALA A 103 12.66 -8.66 19.68
N GLN A 104 13.94 -9.04 19.90
CA GLN A 104 14.37 -10.43 19.93
C GLN A 104 13.70 -11.20 21.08
N GLN A 105 13.60 -10.59 22.26
CA GLN A 105 12.86 -11.17 23.39
C GLN A 105 11.39 -11.42 23.04
N TYR A 106 10.74 -10.48 22.35
CA TYR A 106 9.36 -10.69 21.90
C TYR A 106 9.24 -11.85 20.90
N LEU A 107 10.18 -12.01 19.97
CA LEU A 107 10.21 -13.17 19.08
C LEU A 107 10.43 -14.49 19.85
N ASP A 108 11.35 -14.51 20.82
CA ASP A 108 11.60 -15.69 21.65
C ASP A 108 10.37 -16.07 22.50
N MET A 109 9.64 -15.07 23.00
CA MET A 109 8.37 -15.27 23.71
C MET A 109 7.26 -15.80 22.79
N LEU A 110 7.19 -15.35 21.53
CA LEU A 110 6.26 -15.86 20.52
C LEU A 110 6.58 -17.31 20.14
N ASP A 111 7.87 -17.64 20.04
CA ASP A 111 8.35 -19.00 19.75
C ASP A 111 8.23 -19.96 20.94
N GLY A 112 7.82 -19.48 22.12
CA GLY A 112 7.72 -20.30 23.33
C GLY A 112 9.06 -20.74 23.90
N LYS A 113 10.17 -20.06 23.53
CA LYS A 113 11.55 -20.35 23.97
C LYS A 113 11.90 -19.78 25.35
N ASP A 114 10.92 -19.20 26.05
CA ASP A 114 11.13 -18.51 27.32
C ASP A 114 11.19 -19.50 28.50
N ASP A 115 12.36 -20.13 28.67
CA ASP A 115 12.77 -20.79 29.92
C ASP A 115 13.34 -19.74 30.89
N GLY A 116 12.45 -19.02 31.57
CA GLY A 116 12.66 -18.50 32.93
C GLY A 116 13.99 -17.79 33.23
N ARG A 117 14.44 -16.83 32.40
CA ARG A 117 15.52 -15.91 32.81
C ARG A 117 14.96 -14.68 33.51
N ALA A 118 14.57 -14.90 34.77
CA ALA A 118 14.39 -13.82 35.73
C ALA A 118 15.70 -13.04 35.97
N ALA A 119 15.60 -11.72 35.82
CA ALA A 119 16.29 -10.70 36.61
C ALA A 119 17.84 -10.75 36.69
N GLY A 120 18.50 -10.35 35.61
CA GLY A 120 19.85 -9.79 35.65
C GLY A 120 19.83 -8.27 35.89
N GLY A 121 19.33 -7.83 37.05
CA GLY A 121 19.35 -6.42 37.43
C GLY A 121 20.77 -5.89 37.58
N LYS A 122 21.23 -5.05 36.64
CA LYS A 122 22.38 -4.18 36.86
C LYS A 122 22.09 -3.28 38.07
N LYS A 123 22.90 -3.41 39.12
CA LYS A 123 22.87 -2.59 40.34
C LYS A 123 22.85 -1.10 39.96
N ARG A 124 21.74 -0.42 40.26
CA ARG A 124 21.67 1.03 40.32
C ARG A 124 22.44 1.51 41.55
N GLU A 125 23.40 2.40 41.33
CA GLU A 125 24.04 3.18 42.39
C GLU A 125 22.97 3.91 43.22
N LYS A 126 23.11 3.82 44.53
CA LYS A 126 22.25 4.53 45.48
C LYS A 126 22.64 6.01 45.48
N ASN A 127 21.71 6.88 45.08
CA ASN A 127 21.89 8.32 45.12
C ASN A 127 22.21 8.81 46.55
N PRO A 128 23.29 9.61 46.76
CA PRO A 128 23.69 10.11 48.08
C PRO A 128 22.62 10.99 48.75
N VAL A 129 21.70 11.54 47.96
CA VAL A 129 20.56 12.36 48.39
C VAL A 129 19.57 11.59 49.30
N VAL A 130 19.36 10.30 49.04
CA VAL A 130 18.43 9.45 49.82
C VAL A 130 19.03 9.10 51.20
N SER A 131 20.37 9.08 51.32
CA SER A 131 21.07 8.91 52.60
C SER A 131 21.16 10.19 53.44
N TRP A 132 21.08 11.37 52.79
CA TRP A 132 21.00 12.67 53.46
C TRP A 132 19.61 12.91 54.05
N LEU A 133 18.54 12.59 53.30
CA LEU A 133 17.17 12.77 53.79
C LEU A 133 16.84 11.90 55.02
N SER A 134 17.40 10.70 55.11
CA SER A 134 17.19 9.80 56.25
C SER A 134 17.97 10.20 57.52
N ARG A 135 18.97 11.11 57.40
CA ARG A 135 19.66 11.72 58.55
C ARG A 135 18.90 12.90 59.17
N GLY A 136 18.02 13.56 58.41
CA GLY A 136 17.22 14.70 58.89
C GLY A 136 15.97 14.32 59.71
N LEU A 137 15.65 13.03 59.81
CA LEU A 137 14.40 12.53 60.42
C LEU A 137 14.62 11.59 61.62
N SER A 138 15.79 11.67 62.26
CA SER A 138 16.04 10.92 63.51
C SER A 138 15.52 11.70 64.72
N PRO A 139 14.76 11.07 65.65
CA PRO A 139 14.15 11.78 66.77
C PRO A 139 15.18 12.06 67.87
N GLU A 140 15.54 13.33 68.03
CA GLU A 140 16.45 13.78 69.08
C GLU A 140 15.69 13.99 70.40
N LYS A 141 16.06 13.18 71.39
CA LYS A 141 15.61 13.28 72.79
C LYS A 141 16.37 14.42 73.48
N THR A 142 15.69 15.52 73.79
CA THR A 142 15.73 16.19 75.12
C THR A 142 14.77 17.39 75.17
N THR A 143 13.93 17.39 76.20
CA THR A 143 13.03 18.44 76.70
C THR A 143 13.80 19.53 77.48
N PRO A 144 13.20 20.72 77.72
CA PRO A 144 11.76 21.00 77.71
C PRO A 144 11.23 21.66 76.43
N PHE A 145 10.09 21.13 76.00
CA PHE A 145 9.42 21.32 74.71
C PHE A 145 8.83 22.73 74.46
N TYR A 146 8.76 23.60 75.47
CA TYR A 146 8.13 24.92 75.32
C TYR A 146 9.07 25.96 74.68
N LEU A 147 10.39 25.75 74.76
CA LEU A 147 11.40 26.71 74.27
C LEU A 147 11.34 26.90 72.75
N LYS A 148 10.97 25.84 72.00
CA LYS A 148 10.81 25.90 70.53
C LYS A 148 9.62 26.76 70.12
N TYR A 149 8.52 26.69 70.87
CA TYR A 149 7.32 27.50 70.62
C TYR A 149 7.54 28.97 71.01
N ILE A 150 8.26 29.24 72.10
CA ILE A 150 8.65 30.61 72.46
C ILE A 150 9.58 31.21 71.40
N LEU A 151 10.58 30.45 70.95
CA LEU A 151 11.50 30.93 69.93
C LEU A 151 10.79 31.17 68.59
N GLY A 152 9.88 30.28 68.18
CA GLY A 152 9.05 30.46 66.99
C GLY A 152 8.10 31.65 67.08
N PHE A 153 7.51 31.90 68.25
CA PHE A 153 6.63 33.05 68.50
C PHE A 153 7.41 34.37 68.43
N VAL A 154 8.60 34.43 69.04
CA VAL A 154 9.46 35.63 69.00
C VAL A 154 9.93 35.91 67.57
N ILE A 155 10.33 34.88 66.81
CA ILE A 155 10.70 35.03 65.39
C ILE A 155 9.49 35.50 64.57
N GLY A 156 8.29 34.99 64.85
CA GLY A 156 7.05 35.41 64.18
C GLY A 156 6.68 36.87 64.43
N VAL A 157 6.78 37.34 65.68
CA VAL A 157 6.51 38.75 66.04
C VAL A 157 7.53 39.69 65.41
N ILE A 158 8.82 39.29 65.38
CA ILE A 158 9.87 40.07 64.72
C ILE A 158 9.65 40.10 63.21
N ALA A 159 9.33 38.97 62.59
CA ALA A 159 9.02 38.91 61.15
C ALA A 159 7.80 39.77 60.78
N MET A 160 6.76 39.79 61.62
CA MET A 160 5.60 40.66 61.45
C MET A 160 5.94 42.14 61.62
N GLY A 161 6.75 42.50 62.62
CA GLY A 161 7.21 43.88 62.81
C GLY A 161 8.10 44.37 61.67
N VAL A 162 8.97 43.51 61.15
CA VAL A 162 9.80 43.78 59.97
C VAL A 162 8.94 43.91 58.72
N LEU A 163 7.95 43.05 58.50
CA LEU A 163 6.98 43.17 57.41
C LEU A 163 6.17 44.47 57.49
N TRP A 164 5.79 44.90 58.70
CA TRP A 164 5.09 46.17 58.91
C TRP A 164 5.99 47.37 58.64
N LEU A 165 7.28 47.28 58.97
CA LEU A 165 8.27 48.36 58.79
C LEU A 165 8.82 48.45 57.35
N LEU A 166 8.79 47.35 56.60
CA LEU A 166 9.04 47.30 55.15
C LEU A 166 7.84 47.72 54.31
N MET A 167 6.66 47.95 54.92
CA MET A 167 5.47 48.39 54.20
C MET A 167 5.53 49.92 54.01
N PRO A 168 5.68 50.44 52.77
CA PRO A 168 5.69 51.88 52.54
C PRO A 168 4.27 52.42 52.75
N ALA A 169 4.10 53.30 53.73
CA ALA A 169 2.81 53.89 54.12
C ALA A 169 2.16 54.82 53.05
N ASP A 170 2.77 54.94 51.87
CA ASP A 170 2.45 55.97 50.89
C ASP A 170 1.92 55.42 49.55
N LYS A 171 1.49 54.15 49.48
CA LYS A 171 0.91 53.58 48.24
C LYS A 171 -0.45 52.92 48.49
N PRO A 172 -1.55 53.40 47.87
CA PRO A 172 -2.87 52.81 48.06
C PRO A 172 -2.91 51.36 47.55
N LEU A 173 -3.57 50.47 48.31
CA LEU A 173 -3.65 49.02 48.07
C LEU A 173 -4.50 48.61 46.85
N ILE A 174 -5.05 49.54 46.07
CA ILE A 174 -5.78 49.25 44.83
C ILE A 174 -5.21 50.13 43.73
N HIS A 175 -4.33 49.57 42.91
CA HIS A 175 -4.17 50.06 41.55
C HIS A 175 -5.42 49.65 40.77
N ILE A 176 -6.39 50.56 40.64
CA ILE A 176 -7.25 50.50 39.46
C ILE A 176 -6.30 50.77 38.31
N SER A 177 -5.92 49.72 37.59
CA SER A 177 -5.18 49.84 36.33
C SER A 177 -5.83 50.97 35.53
N PRO A 178 -5.08 51.82 34.80
CA PRO A 178 -5.72 52.67 33.80
C PRO A 178 -6.64 51.76 33.00
N LYS A 179 -7.84 52.21 32.58
CA LYS A 179 -8.65 51.46 31.61
C LYS A 179 -7.69 51.08 30.48
N VAL A 180 -7.17 49.85 30.52
CA VAL A 180 -6.36 49.32 29.44
C VAL A 180 -7.38 49.23 28.35
N ASP A 181 -7.17 50.05 27.33
CA ASP A 181 -8.12 50.38 26.30
C ASP A 181 -8.79 49.09 25.83
N SER A 182 -9.98 48.80 26.37
CA SER A 182 -10.58 47.48 26.21
C SER A 182 -10.88 47.24 24.73
N SER A 183 -11.01 48.33 23.96
CA SER A 183 -11.07 48.31 22.50
C SER A 183 -9.82 47.71 21.85
N GLN A 184 -8.61 48.05 22.29
CA GLN A 184 -7.35 47.52 21.74
C GLN A 184 -7.18 46.03 22.08
N GLN A 185 -7.49 45.62 23.31
CA GLN A 185 -7.44 44.19 23.69
C GLN A 185 -8.52 43.38 22.96
N ILE A 186 -9.73 43.92 22.80
CA ILE A 186 -10.80 43.30 22.00
C ILE A 186 -10.38 43.19 20.53
N GLN A 187 -9.66 44.18 20.00
CA GLN A 187 -9.16 44.15 18.62
C GLN A 187 -8.06 43.08 18.44
N VAL A 188 -7.09 42.98 19.35
CA VAL A 188 -6.07 41.91 19.34
C VAL A 188 -6.71 40.53 19.46
N LEU A 189 -7.68 40.36 20.37
CA LEU A 189 -8.41 39.09 20.53
C LEU A 189 -9.24 38.75 19.28
N LYS A 190 -9.77 39.75 18.58
CA LYS A 190 -10.49 39.53 17.33
C LYS A 190 -9.54 39.13 16.21
N ASP A 191 -8.41 39.83 16.08
CA ASP A 191 -7.37 39.51 15.11
C ASP A 191 -6.77 38.10 15.35
N ASP A 192 -6.59 37.70 16.62
CA ASP A 192 -6.12 36.36 16.98
C ASP A 192 -7.18 35.27 16.69
N ASN A 193 -8.47 35.54 16.94
CA ASN A 193 -9.54 34.62 16.55
C ASN A 193 -9.61 34.47 15.02
N ASP A 194 -9.48 35.57 14.28
CA ASP A 194 -9.48 35.54 12.82
C ASP A 194 -8.26 34.76 12.29
N ARG A 195 -7.08 34.92 12.89
CA ARG A 195 -5.88 34.11 12.58
C ARG A 195 -6.07 32.63 12.92
N LEU A 196 -6.61 32.31 14.09
CA LEU A 196 -6.88 30.92 14.48
C LEU A 196 -7.89 30.27 13.55
N ASN A 197 -8.93 30.99 13.13
CA ASN A 197 -9.89 30.50 12.14
C ASN A 197 -9.22 30.24 10.78
N GLN A 198 -8.33 31.14 10.32
CA GLN A 198 -7.54 30.92 9.10
C GLN A 198 -6.67 29.67 9.19
N ILE A 199 -5.98 29.46 10.32
CA ILE A 199 -5.16 28.26 10.55
C ILE A 199 -6.03 26.99 10.58
N ILE A 200 -7.21 27.04 11.22
CA ILE A 200 -8.15 25.91 11.23
C ILE A 200 -8.60 25.58 9.82
N ASP A 201 -8.91 26.58 9.00
CA ASP A 201 -9.34 26.38 7.62
C ASP A 201 -8.19 25.84 6.74
N GLU A 202 -6.97 26.33 6.92
CA GLU A 202 -5.77 25.82 6.24
C GLU A 202 -5.48 24.35 6.64
N LEU A 203 -5.52 24.03 7.92
CA LEU A 203 -5.34 22.67 8.42
C LEU A 203 -6.42 21.72 7.90
N ARG A 204 -7.69 22.19 7.83
CA ARG A 204 -8.79 21.42 7.23
C ARG A 204 -8.56 21.18 5.75
N ALA A 205 -8.13 22.19 5.01
CA ALA A 205 -7.82 22.06 3.58
C ALA A 205 -6.64 21.09 3.33
N SER A 206 -5.58 21.17 4.15
CA SER A 206 -4.44 20.26 4.07
C SER A 206 -4.83 18.82 4.42
N LEU A 207 -5.66 18.63 5.45
CA LEU A 207 -6.18 17.31 5.81
C LEU A 207 -7.03 16.72 4.69
N GLU A 208 -7.92 17.51 4.10
CA GLU A 208 -8.76 17.10 2.98
C GLU A 208 -7.90 16.71 1.76
N GLN A 209 -6.90 17.52 1.42
CA GLN A 209 -5.95 17.21 0.35
C GLN A 209 -5.18 15.91 0.63
N SER A 210 -4.72 15.70 1.87
CA SER A 210 -4.02 14.48 2.27
C SER A 210 -4.94 13.26 2.18
N ASN A 211 -6.19 13.37 2.63
CA ASN A 211 -7.17 12.29 2.57
C ASN A 211 -7.52 11.93 1.12
N GLN A 212 -7.69 12.94 0.25
CA GLN A 212 -7.92 12.73 -1.18
C GLN A 212 -6.73 12.04 -1.84
N LYS A 213 -5.50 12.45 -1.51
CA LYS A 213 -4.27 11.80 -2.00
C LYS A 213 -4.14 10.37 -1.48
N GLU A 214 -4.47 10.11 -0.22
CA GLU A 214 -4.46 8.75 0.33
C GLU A 214 -5.47 7.87 -0.42
N LYS A 215 -6.67 8.39 -0.66
CA LYS A 215 -7.69 7.68 -1.44
C LYS A 215 -7.21 7.40 -2.86
N SER A 216 -6.66 8.38 -3.57
CA SER A 216 -6.16 8.17 -4.93
C SER A 216 -5.02 7.15 -4.98
N LEU A 217 -4.10 7.17 -4.02
CA LEU A 217 -3.02 6.19 -3.92
C LEU A 217 -3.53 4.78 -3.60
N ARG A 218 -4.57 4.66 -2.75
CA ARG A 218 -5.22 3.37 -2.49
C ARG A 218 -5.89 2.82 -3.74
N ASP A 219 -6.64 3.65 -4.45
CA ASP A 219 -7.32 3.27 -5.70
C ASP A 219 -6.29 2.85 -6.77
N GLU A 220 -5.17 3.59 -6.89
CA GLU A 220 -4.05 3.25 -7.79
C GLU A 220 -3.38 1.92 -7.39
N LEU A 221 -3.14 1.69 -6.11
CA LEU A 221 -2.58 0.44 -5.61
C LEU A 221 -3.51 -0.76 -5.88
N GLU A 222 -4.82 -0.59 -5.70
CA GLU A 222 -5.80 -1.64 -6.00
C GLU A 222 -5.81 -1.99 -7.49
N GLN A 223 -5.76 -0.98 -8.37
CA GLN A 223 -5.63 -1.19 -9.81
C GLN A 223 -4.33 -1.93 -10.15
N TYR A 224 -3.20 -1.51 -9.58
CA TYR A 224 -1.91 -2.15 -9.80
C TYR A 224 -1.91 -3.62 -9.34
N GLN A 225 -2.52 -3.91 -8.18
CA GLN A 225 -2.66 -5.28 -7.70
C GLN A 225 -3.56 -6.13 -8.61
N ALA A 226 -4.63 -5.57 -9.15
CA ALA A 226 -5.49 -6.25 -10.11
C ALA A 226 -4.72 -6.59 -11.39
N TRP A 227 -4.04 -5.62 -11.99
CA TRP A 227 -3.22 -5.83 -13.18
C TRP A 227 -2.06 -6.79 -12.95
N SER A 228 -1.43 -6.76 -11.78
CA SER A 228 -0.41 -7.75 -11.39
C SER A 228 -0.97 -9.17 -11.30
N ARG A 229 -2.24 -9.35 -10.90
CA ARG A 229 -2.91 -10.68 -10.95
C ARG A 229 -3.13 -11.11 -12.41
N THR A 230 -3.59 -10.19 -13.27
CA THR A 230 -3.79 -10.46 -14.71
C THR A 230 -2.48 -10.90 -15.37
N LEU A 231 -1.39 -10.16 -15.14
CA LEU A 231 -0.08 -10.52 -15.67
C LEU A 231 0.36 -11.92 -15.20
N ARG A 232 0.23 -12.24 -13.90
CA ARG A 232 0.52 -13.59 -13.39
C ARG A 232 -0.32 -14.68 -14.06
N GLN A 233 -1.57 -14.39 -14.41
CA GLN A 233 -2.42 -15.32 -15.14
C GLN A 233 -1.90 -15.52 -16.57
N LEU A 234 -1.52 -14.45 -17.27
CA LEU A 234 -0.91 -14.53 -18.60
C LEU A 234 0.41 -15.32 -18.56
N ASP A 235 1.27 -15.08 -17.57
CA ASP A 235 2.49 -15.86 -17.36
C ASP A 235 2.19 -17.34 -17.13
N SER A 236 1.14 -17.65 -16.36
CA SER A 236 0.73 -19.04 -16.14
C SER A 236 0.25 -19.72 -17.41
N LEU A 237 -0.42 -19.00 -18.31
CA LEU A 237 -0.82 -19.49 -19.63
C LEU A 237 0.41 -19.77 -20.49
N ALA A 238 1.38 -18.85 -20.51
CA ALA A 238 2.64 -19.04 -21.23
C ALA A 238 3.43 -20.25 -20.71
N ALA A 239 3.52 -20.39 -19.38
CA ALA A 239 4.20 -21.52 -18.72
C ALA A 239 3.49 -22.85 -18.98
N ALA A 240 2.17 -22.85 -19.06
CA ALA A 240 1.37 -24.02 -19.46
C ALA A 240 1.44 -24.30 -20.98
N GLY A 241 2.12 -23.46 -21.75
CA GLY A 241 2.18 -23.56 -23.21
C GLY A 241 0.86 -23.23 -23.90
N LYS A 242 -0.09 -22.57 -23.23
CA LYS A 242 -1.41 -22.19 -23.78
C LYS A 242 -1.34 -20.84 -24.49
N TYR A 243 -0.54 -20.77 -25.55
CA TYR A 243 -0.26 -19.51 -26.24
C TYR A 243 -1.48 -18.94 -26.97
N ARG A 244 -2.38 -19.79 -27.50
CA ARG A 244 -3.65 -19.31 -28.08
C ARG A 244 -4.45 -18.51 -27.05
N ASP A 245 -4.68 -19.10 -25.88
CA ASP A 245 -5.51 -18.48 -24.83
C ASP A 245 -4.86 -17.18 -24.32
N LEU A 246 -3.52 -17.15 -24.23
CA LEU A 246 -2.78 -15.95 -23.87
C LEU A 246 -3.01 -14.81 -24.86
N VAL A 247 -2.84 -15.07 -26.16
CA VAL A 247 -3.02 -14.04 -27.20
C VAL A 247 -4.46 -13.53 -27.20
N VAL A 248 -5.46 -14.42 -27.09
CA VAL A 248 -6.88 -14.03 -26.98
C VAL A 248 -7.11 -13.14 -25.75
N GLU A 249 -6.52 -13.50 -24.61
CA GLU A 249 -6.73 -12.74 -23.37
C GLU A 249 -6.06 -11.37 -23.44
N VAL A 250 -4.86 -11.24 -24.01
CA VAL A 250 -4.19 -9.95 -24.20
C VAL A 250 -4.99 -9.03 -25.12
N GLU A 251 -5.55 -9.54 -26.22
CA GLU A 251 -6.36 -8.73 -27.14
C GLU A 251 -7.63 -8.18 -26.48
N ARG A 252 -8.19 -8.90 -25.49
CA ARG A 252 -9.32 -8.40 -24.69
C ARG A 252 -8.94 -7.23 -23.79
N LEU A 253 -7.64 -7.03 -23.54
CA LEU A 253 -7.14 -5.92 -22.73
C LEU A 253 -6.94 -4.63 -23.52
N GLU A 254 -7.12 -4.66 -24.85
CA GLU A 254 -6.94 -3.50 -25.70
C GLU A 254 -7.85 -2.33 -25.29
N GLY A 255 -7.25 -1.14 -25.13
CA GLY A 255 -7.96 0.07 -24.72
C GLY A 255 -8.28 0.17 -23.22
N MET A 256 -7.87 -0.81 -22.40
CA MET A 256 -8.00 -0.71 -20.95
C MET A 256 -6.88 0.17 -20.34
N PRO A 257 -7.13 0.85 -19.20
CA PRO A 257 -6.13 1.68 -18.54
C PRO A 257 -5.13 0.81 -17.77
N ILE A 258 -4.15 0.25 -18.49
CA ILE A 258 -3.09 -0.59 -17.94
C ILE A 258 -1.92 0.30 -17.48
N PRO A 259 -1.36 0.11 -16.27
CA PRO A 259 -0.14 0.78 -15.86
C PRO A 259 1.01 0.49 -16.83
N ALA A 260 1.77 1.51 -17.21
CA ALA A 260 2.75 1.44 -18.29
C ALA A 260 3.81 0.34 -18.08
N GLU A 261 4.25 0.11 -16.85
CA GLU A 261 5.21 -0.94 -16.52
C GLU A 261 4.63 -2.35 -16.76
N ILE A 262 3.37 -2.55 -16.40
CA ILE A 262 2.68 -3.83 -16.60
C ILE A 262 2.36 -4.04 -18.08
N GLU A 263 1.93 -2.98 -18.77
CA GLU A 263 1.68 -3.01 -20.21
C GLU A 263 2.92 -3.46 -20.99
N GLN A 264 4.10 -2.94 -20.64
CA GLN A 264 5.36 -3.37 -21.25
C GLN A 264 5.63 -4.87 -21.04
N GLU A 265 5.43 -5.39 -19.84
CA GLU A 265 5.61 -6.82 -19.54
C GLU A 265 4.61 -7.70 -20.30
N ILE A 266 3.33 -7.29 -20.36
CA ILE A 266 2.30 -7.96 -21.15
C ILE A 266 2.68 -7.98 -22.63
N MET A 267 3.16 -6.86 -23.17
CA MET A 267 3.56 -6.76 -24.58
C MET A 267 4.76 -7.67 -24.90
N LEU A 268 5.78 -7.72 -24.04
CA LEU A 268 6.90 -8.65 -24.22
C LEU A 268 6.42 -10.12 -24.25
N LEU A 269 5.52 -10.46 -23.33
CA LEU A 269 4.94 -11.79 -23.27
C LEU A 269 4.10 -12.11 -24.51
N TYR A 270 3.30 -11.14 -24.96
CA TYR A 270 2.46 -11.21 -26.15
C TYR A 270 3.28 -11.44 -27.42
N GLU A 271 4.29 -10.60 -27.68
CA GLU A 271 5.18 -10.72 -28.85
C GLU A 271 5.91 -12.06 -28.88
N SER A 272 6.42 -12.53 -27.73
CA SER A 272 7.12 -13.82 -27.64
C SER A 272 6.19 -15.04 -27.78
N SER A 273 4.88 -14.84 -27.59
CA SER A 273 3.86 -15.89 -27.65
C SER A 273 3.19 -15.98 -29.01
N LYS A 274 3.09 -14.88 -29.76
CA LYS A 274 2.45 -14.81 -31.09
C LYS A 274 2.91 -15.93 -32.05
N PRO A 275 4.21 -16.12 -32.33
CA PRO A 275 4.66 -17.20 -33.22
C PRO A 275 4.27 -18.60 -32.75
N LYS A 276 4.24 -18.81 -31.42
CA LYS A 276 3.92 -20.11 -30.79
C LYS A 276 2.42 -20.39 -30.78
N ALA A 277 1.60 -19.33 -30.77
CA ALA A 277 0.15 -19.43 -30.77
C ALA A 277 -0.41 -19.89 -32.13
N ILE A 278 0.24 -19.53 -33.25
CA ILE A 278 -0.31 -19.79 -34.60
C ILE A 278 -0.65 -21.27 -34.82
N GLY A 279 0.23 -22.19 -34.39
CA GLY A 279 -0.04 -23.63 -34.51
C GLY A 279 -1.30 -24.06 -33.77
N GLN A 280 -1.48 -23.57 -32.54
CA GLN A 280 -2.65 -23.88 -31.71
C GLN A 280 -3.93 -23.25 -32.24
N ILE A 281 -3.84 -22.01 -32.74
CA ILE A 281 -4.97 -21.32 -33.40
C ILE A 281 -5.37 -22.09 -34.66
N TYR A 282 -4.40 -22.51 -35.48
CA TYR A 282 -4.67 -23.32 -36.66
C TYR A 282 -5.37 -24.64 -36.33
N GLU A 283 -4.87 -25.39 -35.35
CA GLU A 283 -5.45 -26.66 -34.93
C GLU A 283 -6.89 -26.49 -34.42
N SER A 284 -7.12 -25.45 -33.60
CA SER A 284 -8.45 -25.10 -33.10
C SER A 284 -9.41 -24.70 -34.24
N ALA A 285 -9.01 -23.75 -35.07
CA ALA A 285 -9.78 -23.28 -36.22
C ALA A 285 -10.15 -24.42 -37.18
N LYS A 286 -9.18 -25.31 -37.45
CA LYS A 286 -9.35 -26.47 -38.33
C LYS A 286 -10.26 -27.52 -37.72
N SER A 287 -10.15 -27.77 -36.42
CA SER A 287 -11.05 -28.68 -35.69
C SER A 287 -12.51 -28.19 -35.77
N ILE A 288 -12.75 -26.89 -35.56
CA ILE A 288 -14.08 -26.28 -35.70
C ILE A 288 -14.59 -26.45 -37.14
N TYR A 289 -13.74 -26.14 -38.13
CA TYR A 289 -14.07 -26.29 -39.54
C TYR A 289 -14.50 -27.73 -39.89
N ASP A 290 -13.70 -28.72 -39.50
CA ASP A 290 -13.91 -30.13 -39.84
C ASP A 290 -15.14 -30.70 -39.13
N SER A 291 -15.42 -30.25 -37.90
CA SER A 291 -16.64 -30.62 -37.18
C SER A 291 -17.92 -30.24 -37.93
N ASN A 292 -17.83 -29.25 -38.83
CA ASN A 292 -18.94 -28.72 -39.61
C ASN A 292 -19.17 -29.41 -40.95
N ALA A 293 -18.40 -30.45 -41.29
CA ALA A 293 -18.47 -31.12 -42.60
C ALA A 293 -19.88 -31.61 -42.97
N ASN A 294 -20.63 -32.11 -41.98
CA ASN A 294 -21.99 -32.64 -42.18
C ASN A 294 -23.07 -31.55 -42.08
N ASN A 295 -22.96 -30.66 -41.10
CA ASN A 295 -24.01 -29.69 -40.77
C ASN A 295 -23.97 -28.45 -41.67
N LYS A 296 -22.77 -28.04 -42.10
CA LYS A 296 -22.55 -26.86 -42.95
C LYS A 296 -23.20 -25.59 -42.39
N SER A 297 -23.17 -25.45 -41.06
CA SER A 297 -23.70 -24.28 -40.36
C SER A 297 -22.83 -23.06 -40.63
N LYS A 298 -23.45 -21.95 -41.04
CA LYS A 298 -22.77 -20.67 -41.27
C LYS A 298 -22.13 -20.13 -39.98
N ASP A 299 -22.80 -20.30 -38.84
CA ASP A 299 -22.29 -19.85 -37.54
C ASP A 299 -21.02 -20.59 -37.13
N VAL A 300 -20.93 -21.89 -37.44
CA VAL A 300 -19.73 -22.69 -37.15
C VAL A 300 -18.59 -22.32 -38.11
N TYR A 301 -18.90 -22.04 -39.39
CA TYR A 301 -17.90 -21.49 -40.30
C TYR A 301 -17.43 -20.10 -39.88
N LYS A 302 -18.32 -19.26 -39.33
CA LYS A 302 -17.95 -17.98 -38.75
C LYS A 302 -16.97 -18.15 -37.59
N GLN A 303 -17.26 -19.02 -36.63
CA GLN A 303 -16.33 -19.30 -35.52
C GLN A 303 -14.95 -19.76 -36.02
N SER A 304 -14.93 -20.67 -36.99
CA SER A 304 -13.68 -21.12 -37.62
C SER A 304 -12.97 -19.97 -38.37
N ALA A 305 -13.72 -19.15 -39.11
CA ALA A 305 -13.20 -18.00 -39.85
C ALA A 305 -12.59 -16.96 -38.90
N ASP A 306 -13.24 -16.66 -37.78
CA ASP A 306 -12.74 -15.71 -36.79
C ASP A 306 -11.37 -16.15 -36.22
N GLU A 307 -11.20 -17.45 -35.95
CA GLU A 307 -9.89 -17.99 -35.52
C GLU A 307 -8.84 -18.00 -36.64
N PHE A 308 -9.23 -18.32 -37.88
CA PHE A 308 -8.31 -18.21 -39.00
C PHE A 308 -7.89 -16.77 -39.24
N LYS A 309 -8.80 -15.80 -39.18
CA LYS A 309 -8.49 -14.36 -39.29
C LYS A 309 -7.51 -13.93 -38.21
N MET A 310 -7.68 -14.42 -36.99
CA MET A 310 -6.72 -14.19 -35.90
C MET A 310 -5.33 -14.71 -36.25
N ALA A 311 -5.22 -15.96 -36.74
CA ALA A 311 -3.94 -16.51 -37.17
C ALA A 311 -3.32 -15.72 -38.34
N ILE A 312 -4.13 -15.32 -39.32
CA ILE A 312 -3.69 -14.55 -40.50
C ILE A 312 -3.11 -13.21 -40.08
N ARG A 313 -3.81 -12.44 -39.23
CA ARG A 313 -3.32 -11.16 -38.71
C ARG A 313 -1.98 -11.33 -37.99
N ILE A 314 -1.86 -12.33 -37.13
CA ILE A 314 -0.60 -12.60 -36.42
C ILE A 314 0.52 -12.92 -37.41
N ILE A 315 0.27 -13.72 -38.45
CA ILE A 315 1.27 -14.05 -39.48
C ILE A 315 1.71 -12.81 -40.27
N GLU A 316 0.78 -11.90 -40.56
CA GLU A 316 1.06 -10.65 -41.29
C GLU A 316 1.92 -9.67 -40.48
N GLU A 317 1.86 -9.72 -39.15
CA GLU A 317 2.72 -8.95 -38.25
C GLU A 317 4.14 -9.55 -38.12
N LEU A 318 4.35 -10.81 -38.50
CA LEU A 318 5.65 -11.48 -38.34
C LEU A 318 6.59 -11.25 -39.52
N ASP A 319 7.87 -11.10 -39.20
CA ASP A 319 8.96 -11.18 -40.17
C ASP A 319 8.91 -12.53 -40.92
N ASP A 320 9.29 -12.52 -42.20
CA ASP A 320 9.25 -13.71 -43.06
C ASP A 320 10.01 -14.90 -42.49
N ALA A 321 11.11 -14.66 -41.75
CA ALA A 321 11.91 -15.70 -41.09
C ALA A 321 11.16 -16.43 -39.95
N ASN A 322 10.12 -15.81 -39.39
CA ASN A 322 9.35 -16.31 -38.25
C ASN A 322 7.98 -16.89 -38.66
N LYS A 323 7.61 -16.80 -39.95
CA LYS A 323 6.35 -17.36 -40.44
C LYS A 323 6.37 -18.89 -40.36
N PRO A 324 5.30 -19.53 -39.87
CA PRO A 324 5.28 -20.97 -39.69
C PRO A 324 5.13 -21.70 -41.04
N ASN A 325 5.64 -22.93 -41.11
CA ASN A 325 5.62 -23.73 -42.33
C ASN A 325 4.20 -24.01 -42.87
N ASN A 326 3.18 -23.99 -42.01
CA ASN A 326 1.78 -24.21 -42.38
C ASN A 326 1.05 -22.93 -42.81
N THR A 327 1.75 -21.81 -43.03
CA THR A 327 1.16 -20.52 -43.44
C THR A 327 0.22 -20.65 -44.64
N ILE A 328 0.62 -21.37 -45.70
CA ILE A 328 -0.21 -21.57 -46.90
C ILE A 328 -1.51 -22.30 -46.56
N LEU A 329 -1.47 -23.28 -45.63
CA LEU A 329 -2.66 -24.00 -45.19
C LEU A 329 -3.59 -23.10 -44.39
N ILE A 330 -3.04 -22.23 -43.53
CA ILE A 330 -3.81 -21.26 -42.75
C ILE A 330 -4.56 -20.31 -43.69
N TYR A 331 -3.87 -19.74 -44.68
CA TYR A 331 -4.52 -18.89 -45.69
C TYR A 331 -5.60 -19.65 -46.47
N TYR A 332 -5.31 -20.85 -46.93
CA TYR A 332 -6.24 -21.61 -47.77
C TYR A 332 -7.52 -22.01 -47.00
N TYR A 333 -7.39 -22.59 -45.81
CA TYR A 333 -8.55 -22.98 -45.01
C TYR A 333 -9.27 -21.77 -44.41
N GLY A 334 -8.54 -20.71 -44.07
CA GLY A 334 -9.12 -19.42 -43.67
C GLY A 334 -10.01 -18.83 -44.74
N ALA A 335 -9.52 -18.68 -45.97
CA ALA A 335 -10.31 -18.17 -47.10
C ALA A 335 -11.57 -19.02 -47.34
N LYS A 336 -11.47 -20.36 -47.25
CA LYS A 336 -12.64 -21.23 -47.35
C LYS A 336 -13.65 -21.00 -46.22
N ALA A 337 -13.19 -20.91 -44.97
CA ALA A 337 -14.06 -20.67 -43.82
C ALA A 337 -14.76 -19.32 -43.91
N ILE A 338 -14.03 -18.27 -44.31
CA ILE A 338 -14.55 -16.91 -44.51
C ILE A 338 -15.66 -16.94 -45.57
N ALA A 339 -15.39 -17.48 -46.76
CA ALA A 339 -16.37 -17.57 -47.84
C ALA A 339 -17.65 -18.34 -47.44
N LEU A 340 -17.50 -19.39 -46.63
CA LEU A 340 -18.62 -20.22 -46.16
C LEU A 340 -19.38 -19.60 -44.97
N SER A 341 -18.78 -18.65 -44.26
CA SER A 341 -19.42 -17.98 -43.13
C SER A 341 -20.49 -16.96 -43.56
N GLU A 342 -20.33 -16.37 -44.75
CA GLU A 342 -21.15 -15.27 -45.26
C GLU A 342 -21.27 -14.07 -44.28
N TYR A 343 -20.27 -13.87 -43.42
CA TYR A 343 -20.24 -12.81 -42.40
C TYR A 343 -19.11 -11.80 -42.66
N PRO A 344 -19.34 -10.48 -42.46
CA PRO A 344 -20.57 -9.84 -41.97
C PRO A 344 -21.69 -9.77 -43.02
N SER A 345 -21.33 -9.78 -44.29
CA SER A 345 -22.25 -9.99 -45.41
C SER A 345 -21.66 -11.00 -46.38
N LYS A 346 -22.51 -11.64 -47.19
CA LYS A 346 -22.06 -12.62 -48.18
C LYS A 346 -21.03 -12.02 -49.15
N ASP A 347 -21.27 -10.78 -49.61
CA ASP A 347 -20.40 -10.13 -50.59
C ASP A 347 -19.06 -9.75 -49.97
N GLU A 348 -19.05 -9.20 -48.74
CA GLU A 348 -17.81 -8.87 -48.02
C GLU A 348 -16.98 -10.13 -47.73
N ALA A 349 -17.61 -11.19 -47.24
CA ALA A 349 -16.94 -12.46 -46.98
C ALA A 349 -16.35 -13.07 -48.25
N ILE A 350 -17.05 -12.95 -49.38
CA ILE A 350 -16.55 -13.40 -50.67
C ILE A 350 -15.34 -12.58 -51.12
N GLN A 351 -15.40 -11.25 -51.03
CA GLN A 351 -14.28 -10.40 -51.42
C GLN A 351 -13.03 -10.71 -50.59
N GLU A 352 -13.18 -10.78 -49.27
CA GLU A 352 -12.06 -11.12 -48.37
C GLU A 352 -11.46 -12.50 -48.68
N ALA A 353 -12.31 -13.50 -48.97
CA ALA A 353 -11.81 -14.81 -49.37
C ALA A 353 -11.08 -14.80 -50.72
N LEU A 354 -11.57 -14.01 -51.70
CA LEU A 354 -10.91 -13.84 -52.99
C LEU A 354 -9.55 -13.18 -52.85
N ASP A 355 -9.42 -12.15 -52.01
CA ASP A 355 -8.16 -11.46 -51.73
C ASP A 355 -7.11 -12.45 -51.18
N ILE A 356 -7.49 -13.28 -50.22
CA ILE A 356 -6.60 -14.30 -49.65
C ILE A 356 -6.27 -15.38 -50.69
N PHE A 357 -7.22 -15.83 -51.51
CA PHE A 357 -6.94 -16.81 -52.58
C PHE A 357 -5.97 -16.26 -53.62
N ASN A 358 -6.10 -14.99 -54.01
CA ASN A 358 -5.19 -14.31 -54.92
C ASN A 358 -3.80 -14.15 -54.29
N MET A 359 -3.73 -13.76 -53.02
CA MET A 359 -2.47 -13.71 -52.26
C MET A 359 -1.74 -15.06 -52.30
N ILE A 360 -2.44 -16.18 -52.16
CA ILE A 360 -1.84 -17.51 -52.26
C ILE A 360 -1.25 -17.76 -53.67
N ILE A 361 -1.94 -17.33 -54.72
CA ILE A 361 -1.51 -17.51 -56.11
C ILE A 361 -0.27 -16.67 -56.40
N GLU A 362 -0.21 -15.44 -55.88
CA GLU A 362 0.91 -14.51 -56.09
C GLU A 362 2.15 -14.93 -55.31
N ASN A 363 1.99 -15.26 -54.02
CA ASN A 363 3.11 -15.55 -53.12
C ASN A 363 3.59 -17.01 -53.22
N TYR A 364 2.72 -17.94 -53.64
CA TYR A 364 3.03 -19.37 -53.70
C TYR A 364 2.64 -20.01 -55.05
N PRO A 365 3.08 -19.46 -56.19
CA PRO A 365 2.54 -19.78 -57.52
C PRO A 365 2.72 -21.24 -57.96
N ASN A 366 3.73 -21.93 -57.42
CA ASN A 366 4.05 -23.32 -57.74
C ASN A 366 3.48 -24.34 -56.75
N SER A 367 2.65 -23.91 -55.80
CA SER A 367 2.05 -24.78 -54.79
C SER A 367 0.75 -25.43 -55.30
N ASP A 368 0.41 -26.61 -54.79
CA ASP A 368 -0.90 -27.23 -55.02
C ASP A 368 -2.04 -26.30 -54.55
N TYR A 369 -1.79 -25.54 -53.48
CA TYR A 369 -2.75 -24.57 -52.95
C TYR A 369 -2.98 -23.39 -53.90
N ALA A 370 -1.98 -22.92 -54.66
CA ALA A 370 -2.21 -21.94 -55.72
C ALA A 370 -3.15 -22.49 -56.80
N TYR A 371 -3.00 -23.76 -57.19
CA TYR A 371 -3.94 -24.42 -58.09
C TYR A 371 -5.35 -24.53 -57.47
N TYR A 372 -5.45 -24.95 -56.21
CA TYR A 372 -6.74 -25.06 -55.52
C TYR A 372 -7.43 -23.71 -55.31
N SER A 373 -6.69 -22.64 -55.04
CA SER A 373 -7.18 -21.28 -54.93
C SER A 373 -7.80 -20.81 -56.25
N LYS A 374 -7.13 -21.05 -57.39
CA LYS A 374 -7.71 -20.76 -58.73
C LYS A 374 -9.04 -21.49 -58.94
N LEU A 375 -9.15 -22.74 -58.49
CA LEU A 375 -10.42 -23.47 -58.57
C LEU A 375 -11.51 -22.86 -57.70
N ARG A 376 -11.19 -22.40 -56.48
CA ARG A 376 -12.16 -21.74 -55.59
C ARG A 376 -12.63 -20.40 -56.14
N ILE A 377 -11.71 -19.58 -56.67
CA ILE A 377 -12.04 -18.31 -57.34
C ILE A 377 -13.03 -18.56 -58.48
N ASN A 378 -12.73 -19.51 -59.37
CA ASN A 378 -13.62 -19.86 -60.49
C ASN A 378 -15.01 -20.32 -60.03
N GLU A 379 -15.12 -21.05 -58.90
CA GLU A 379 -16.41 -21.43 -58.34
C GLU A 379 -17.21 -20.19 -57.89
N ILE A 380 -16.58 -19.30 -57.14
CA ILE A 380 -17.16 -18.06 -56.63
C ILE A 380 -17.65 -17.18 -57.77
N GLU A 381 -16.80 -16.91 -58.76
CA GLU A 381 -17.12 -16.06 -59.93
C GLU A 381 -18.23 -16.66 -60.80
N SER A 382 -18.33 -18.00 -60.84
CA SER A 382 -19.42 -18.71 -61.53
C SER A 382 -20.74 -18.71 -60.74
N GLY A 383 -20.80 -18.08 -59.57
CA GLY A 383 -21.96 -18.10 -58.67
C GLY A 383 -22.20 -19.47 -58.01
N ARG A 384 -21.23 -20.39 -58.06
CA ARG A 384 -21.32 -21.69 -57.39
C ARG A 384 -20.85 -21.56 -55.94
N PRO A 385 -21.47 -22.26 -54.98
CA PRO A 385 -21.00 -22.26 -53.60
C PRO A 385 -19.61 -22.90 -53.53
N VAL A 386 -18.72 -22.29 -52.75
CA VAL A 386 -17.41 -22.86 -52.42
C VAL A 386 -17.64 -24.23 -51.77
N LYS A 387 -16.91 -25.25 -52.22
CA LYS A 387 -17.00 -26.56 -51.57
C LYS A 387 -16.37 -26.52 -50.17
N PRO A 388 -17.06 -27.07 -49.17
CA PRO A 388 -16.51 -27.23 -47.82
C PRO A 388 -15.31 -28.17 -47.80
#